data_AF-A0A962YL92-F1
#
_entry.id   AF-A0A962YL92-F1
#
_cell.length_a   1.000
_cell.length_b   1.000
_cell.length_c   1.000
_cell.angle_alpha   90.00
_cell.angle_beta   90.00
_cell.angle_gamma   90.00
#
_symmetry.space_group_name_H-M   'P 1'
#
loop_
_entity.id
_entity.type
_entity.pdbx_description
1 polymer ?
#
loop_
_entity_poly.entity_id
_entity_poly.type
_entity_poly.pdbx_seq_one_letter_code
_entity_poly.pdbx_strand_id
1 'polypeptide(L)' 'MISKLGNTALQGIQRSTQGLARSAAEIARATQPGDRTNMTRALVELKQHEHAAKANMKTLAAHDRMLGSLLDVKA' A
#
# COMPACT_ATOMS: atom_id res chain seq x y z
N MET A 1 20.38 -8.25 -3.34
CA MET A 1 19.70 -7.02 -2.88
C MET A 1 18.37 -6.80 -3.59
N ILE A 2 18.32 -6.91 -4.92
CA ILE A 2 17.10 -6.71 -5.74
C ILE A 2 15.95 -7.65 -5.28
N SER A 3 16.19 -8.96 -5.12
CA SER A 3 15.15 -9.90 -4.65
C SER A 3 14.59 -9.59 -3.24
N LYS A 4 15.38 -8.98 -2.35
CA LYS A 4 14.90 -8.54 -1.03
C LYS A 4 13.95 -7.34 -1.16
N LEU A 5 14.17 -6.46 -2.15
CA LEU A 5 13.33 -5.30 -2.42
C LEU A 5 11.92 -5.72 -2.89
N GLY A 6 11.84 -6.70 -3.79
CA GLY A 6 10.56 -7.27 -4.24
C GLY A 6 9.75 -7.89 -3.09
N ASN A 7 10.42 -8.65 -2.22
CA ASN A 7 9.75 -9.30 -1.08
C ASN A 7 9.25 -8.25 -0.06
N THR A 8 10.05 -7.22 0.23
CA THR A 8 9.64 -6.10 1.09
C THR A 8 8.47 -5.31 0.51
N ALA A 9 8.47 -5.08 -0.82
CA ALA A 9 7.37 -4.40 -1.50
C ALA A 9 6.08 -5.21 -1.41
N LEU A 10 6.12 -6.53 -1.65
CA LEU A 10 4.97 -7.42 -1.51
C LEU A 10 4.41 -7.42 -0.08
N GLN A 11 5.26 -7.58 0.92
CA GLN A 11 4.84 -7.50 2.32
C GLN A 11 4.26 -6.12 2.66
N GLY A 12 4.82 -5.06 2.09
CA GLY A 12 4.31 -3.71 2.21
C GLY A 12 2.90 -3.57 1.63
N ILE A 13 2.66 -4.08 0.43
CA ILE A 13 1.31 -4.12 -0.19
C ILE A 13 0.34 -4.89 0.71
N GLN A 14 0.74 -6.05 1.23
CA GLN A 14 -0.11 -6.88 2.07
C GLN A 14 -0.49 -6.17 3.38
N ARG A 15 0.46 -5.47 4.02
CA ARG A 15 0.18 -4.66 5.22
C ARG A 15 -0.71 -3.45 4.90
N SER A 16 -0.43 -2.75 3.81
CA SER A 16 -1.22 -1.57 3.39
C SER A 16 -2.66 -1.96 3.04
N THR A 17 -2.88 -3.08 2.35
CA THR A 17 -4.22 -3.58 2.00
C THR A 17 -5.01 -4.00 3.22
N GLN A 18 -4.37 -4.63 4.21
CA GLN A 18 -5.02 -4.89 5.51
C GLN A 18 -5.39 -3.59 6.24
N GLY A 19 -4.51 -2.58 6.21
CA GLY A 19 -4.79 -1.25 6.76
C GLY A 19 -5.99 -0.59 6.07
N LEU A 20 -6.03 -0.63 4.73
CA LEU A 20 -7.16 -0.14 3.94
C LEU A 20 -8.48 -0.79 4.35
N ALA A 21 -8.49 -2.12 4.47
CA ALA A 21 -9.69 -2.85 4.85
C ALA A 21 -10.19 -2.46 6.26
N ARG A 22 -9.27 -2.26 7.22
CA ARG A 22 -9.61 -1.81 8.58
C ARG A 22 -10.18 -0.40 8.59
N SER A 23 -9.51 0.55 7.94
CA SER A 23 -9.99 1.94 7.89
C SER A 23 -11.33 2.04 7.16
N ALA A 24 -11.54 1.27 6.09
CA ALA A 24 -12.82 1.20 5.39
C ALA A 24 -13.94 0.66 6.31
N ALA A 25 -13.65 -0.36 7.11
CA ALA A 25 -14.60 -0.90 8.09
C ALA A 25 -14.92 0.11 9.20
N GLU A 26 -13.94 0.89 9.67
CA GLU A 26 -14.18 1.97 10.64
C GLU A 26 -15.07 3.08 10.05
N ILE A 27 -14.83 3.49 8.81
CA ILE A 27 -15.67 4.47 8.09
C ILE A 27 -17.11 3.94 7.97
N ALA A 28 -17.27 2.67 7.57
CA ALA A 28 -18.59 2.06 7.41
C ALA A 28 -19.35 1.93 8.75
N ARG A 29 -18.63 1.82 9.88
CA ARG A 29 -19.22 1.74 11.23
C ARG A 29 -19.58 3.11 11.80
N ALA A 30 -18.90 4.18 11.36
CA ALA A 30 -19.12 5.56 11.81
C ALA A 30 -20.43 6.13 11.24
N THR A 31 -21.55 5.55 11.67
CA THR A 31 -22.92 5.87 11.21
C THR A 31 -23.62 6.89 12.10
N GLN A 32 -23.07 7.20 13.27
CA GLN A 32 -23.69 8.11 14.23
C GLN A 32 -23.10 9.53 14.12
N PRO A 33 -23.92 10.59 14.31
CA PRO A 33 -23.47 11.98 14.20
C PRO A 33 -22.31 12.38 15.14
N GLY A 34 -22.11 11.65 16.25
CA GLY A 34 -20.99 11.83 17.18
C GLY A 34 -19.64 11.28 16.69
N ASP A 35 -19.63 10.44 15.66
CA ASP A 35 -18.43 9.75 15.17
C ASP A 35 -17.66 10.53 14.10
N ARG A 36 -18.03 11.79 13.80
CA ARG A 36 -17.43 12.59 12.72
C ARG A 36 -15.91 12.71 12.82
N THR A 37 -15.38 12.88 14.03
CA THR A 37 -13.92 12.93 14.29
C THR A 37 -13.25 11.59 14.01
N ASN A 38 -13.92 10.49 14.36
CA ASN A 38 -13.44 9.13 14.12
C ASN A 38 -13.46 8.78 12.63
N MET A 39 -14.51 9.20 11.91
CA MET A 39 -14.60 9.05 10.46
C MET A 39 -13.54 9.86 9.71
N THR A 40 -13.25 11.09 10.16
CA THR A 40 -12.20 11.92 9.56
C THR A 40 -10.83 11.28 9.74
N ARG A 41 -10.52 10.78 10.94
CA ARG A 41 -9.29 10.02 11.22
C ARG A 41 -9.21 8.78 10.34
N ALA A 42 -10.27 7.98 10.28
CA ALA A 42 -10.31 6.76 9.49
C ALA A 42 -10.14 7.02 7.98
N LEU A 43 -10.70 8.12 7.45
CA LEU A 43 -10.48 8.54 6.05
C LEU A 43 -9.01 8.95 5.78
N VAL A 44 -8.39 9.66 6.71
CA VAL A 44 -6.98 10.05 6.60
C VAL A 44 -6.06 8.82 6.68
N GLU A 45 -6.34 7.87 7.57
CA GLU A 45 -5.63 6.60 7.66
C GLU A 45 -5.84 5.74 6.41
N LEU A 46 -7.07 5.68 5.88
CA LEU A 46 -7.38 5.00 4.62
C LEU A 46 -6.50 5.56 3.48
N LYS A 47 -6.42 6.89 3.33
CA LYS A 47 -5.57 7.49 2.29
C LYS A 47 -4.10 7.24 2.51
N GLN A 48 -3.61 7.29 3.74
CA GLN A 48 -2.22 6.94 4.03
C GLN A 48 -1.90 5.50 3.61
N HIS A 49 -2.77 4.55 3.92
CA HIS A 49 -2.60 3.16 3.50
C HIS A 49 -2.67 2.99 1.97
N GLU A 50 -3.52 3.75 1.29
CA GLU A 50 -3.58 3.77 -0.19
C GLU A 50 -2.27 4.29 -0.79
N HIS A 51 -1.74 5.39 -0.27
CA HIS A 51 -0.47 5.95 -0.73
C HIS A 51 0.70 4.99 -0.48
N ALA A 52 0.72 4.33 0.68
CA ALA A 52 1.72 3.30 0.99
C ALA A 52 1.61 2.10 0.04
N ALA A 53 0.40 1.62 -0.26
CA ALA A 53 0.19 0.54 -1.23
C ALA A 53 0.69 0.95 -2.62
N LYS A 54 0.35 2.17 -3.07
CA LYS A 54 0.81 2.72 -4.35
C LYS A 54 2.33 2.85 -4.43
N ALA A 55 2.97 3.30 -3.35
CA ALA A 55 4.43 3.38 -3.28
C ALA A 55 5.07 1.99 -3.39
N ASN A 56 4.57 1.00 -2.64
CA ASN A 56 5.07 -0.37 -2.70
C ASN A 56 4.87 -1.00 -4.08
N MET A 57 3.74 -0.74 -4.76
CA MET A 57 3.52 -1.17 -6.14
C MET A 57 4.50 -0.52 -7.12
N LYS A 58 4.80 0.78 -6.97
CA LYS A 58 5.84 1.45 -7.77
C LYS A 58 7.22 0.84 -7.55
N THR A 59 7.57 0.51 -6.31
CA THR A 59 8.82 -0.18 -5.98
C THR A 59 8.88 -1.56 -6.63
N LEU A 60 7.78 -2.31 -6.61
CA LEU A 60 7.70 -3.62 -7.27
C LEU A 60 7.87 -3.49 -8.80
N ALA A 61 7.24 -2.50 -9.42
CA ALA A 61 7.40 -2.24 -10.85
C ALA A 61 8.83 -1.78 -11.21
N ALA A 62 9.46 -0.97 -10.36
CA ALA A 62 10.85 -0.56 -10.55
C ALA A 62 11.80 -1.77 -10.43
N HIS A 63 11.54 -2.67 -9.47
CA HIS A 63 12.26 -3.93 -9.34
C HIS A 63 12.15 -4.79 -10.60
N ASP A 64 10.95 -4.92 -11.16
CA ASP A 64 10.71 -5.68 -12.40
C ASP A 64 11.46 -5.07 -13.59
N ARG A 65 11.41 -3.74 -13.76
CA ARG A 65 12.20 -3.04 -14.79
C ARG A 65 13.71 -3.22 -14.63
N MET A 66 14.22 -3.18 -13.39
CA MET A 66 15.64 -3.41 -13.14
C MET A 66 16.05 -4.83 -13.57
N LEU A 67 15.25 -5.84 -13.22
CA LEU A 67 15.49 -7.22 -13.68
C LEU A 67 15.46 -7.32 -15.20
N GLY A 68 14.47 -6.71 -15.85
CA GLY A 68 14.38 -6.66 -17.31
C GLY A 68 15.61 -6.02 -17.95
N SER A 69 16.06 -4.86 -17.45
CA SER A 69 17.27 -4.19 -17.97
C SER A 69 18.55 -5.00 -17.75
N LEU A 70 18.65 -5.75 -16.65
CA LEU A 70 19.81 -6.61 -16.39
C LEU A 70 19.84 -7.83 -17.32
N LEU A 71 18.68 -8.35 -17.71
CA LEU A 71 18.56 -9.42 -18.68
C LEU A 71 18.92 -8.91 -20.09
N ASP A 72 18.42 -7.73 -20.47
CA ASP A 72 18.69 -7.10 -21.77
C ASP A 72 20.18 -6.81 -22.01
N VAL A 73 20.90 -6.31 -20.98
CA VAL A 73 22.37 -6.07 -21.07
C VAL A 73 23.17 -7.36 -21.24
N LYS A 74 22.62 -8.52 -20.85
CA LYS A 74 23.29 -9.83 -20.97
C LYS A 74 22.92 -10.57 -22.26
N ALA A 75 21.92 -10.12 -23.00
CA ALA A 75 21.52 -10.68 -24.29
C ALA A 75 22.47 -10.22 -25.40
#